data_AF-A0AAW1R2W9-F1
#
_entry.id   AF-A0AAW1R2W9-F1
#
_cell.length_a   1.000
_cell.length_b   1.000
_cell.length_c   1.000
_cell.angle_alpha   90.00
_cell.angle_beta   90.00
_cell.angle_gamma   90.00
#
_symmetry.space_group_name_H-M   'P 1'
#
loop_
_entity.id
_entity.type
_entity.pdbx_description
1 polymer ?
#
loop_
_entity_poly.entity_id
_entity_poly.type
_entity_poly.pdbx_seq_one_letter_code
_entity_poly.pdbx_strand_id
1 'polypeptide(L)'
;MSDRSASRSPRRRASRSPSRSPRRAVSRSLTPVRDSRSRSRGLSASRSPRRRTPSPRSASRSPARRRSRSRSADFSRDWRKKLERLIDRGYCHRRDIDTATMDALEDMTEGEAECAVQRFSEANFSRISNKSGFFMGIIRRVKEDGPDKGSGDLDILPRPVRYRLRDLLDDGRLTKEDVDMRMCKTLADMPSDLALEAVDKFAMASLDTVRSKTGFMMGIIKRVQADAYAPRYSGRGGGGGYDRGYGGGGGGYGGSRYGGGGYDRGYGGGGGYGGGRDRYY
;
A
#
# COMPACT_ATOMS: atom_id res chain seq x y z
N MET A 1 9.51 75.23 11.49
CA MET A 1 10.88 74.90 11.03
C MET A 1 11.01 73.39 11.15
N SER A 2 10.71 72.67 10.06
CA SER A 2 11.74 72.09 9.17
C SER A 2 12.25 70.76 9.78
N ASP A 3 12.22 69.60 9.15
CA ASP A 3 12.06 69.24 7.76
C ASP A 3 11.84 67.71 7.65
N ARG A 4 11.05 67.31 6.65
CA ARG A 4 11.28 66.21 5.68
C ARG A 4 11.84 64.86 6.14
N SER A 5 11.07 63.77 6.00
CA SER A 5 10.96 62.91 4.81
C SER A 5 11.93 61.72 4.80
N ALA A 6 11.39 60.50 4.73
CA ALA A 6 11.71 59.51 3.68
C ALA A 6 10.99 58.17 3.94
N SER A 7 9.74 58.11 3.51
CA SER A 7 9.02 56.88 3.19
C SER A 7 9.71 56.15 2.02
N ARG A 8 10.29 54.97 2.26
CA ARG A 8 10.76 54.06 1.20
C ARG A 8 9.88 52.82 1.13
N SER A 9 8.96 52.85 0.16
CA SER A 9 8.20 51.69 -0.30
C SER A 9 9.10 50.72 -1.06
N PRO A 10 9.09 49.40 -0.79
CA PRO A 10 9.68 48.42 -1.67
C PRO A 10 8.75 48.09 -2.84
N ARG A 11 9.37 48.11 -4.01
CA ARG A 11 8.80 48.02 -5.35
C ARG A 11 8.06 46.71 -5.60
N ARG A 12 6.83 46.81 -6.09
CA ARG A 12 6.09 45.77 -6.80
C ARG A 12 6.93 45.27 -7.97
N ARG A 13 7.32 44.00 -7.97
CA ARG A 13 7.96 43.35 -9.12
C ARG A 13 6.90 42.63 -9.93
N ALA A 14 6.80 43.06 -11.18
CA ALA A 14 5.81 42.65 -12.16
C ALA A 14 5.87 41.15 -12.48
N SER A 15 4.67 40.60 -12.58
CA SER A 15 4.22 39.54 -13.49
C SER A 15 5.20 39.15 -14.61
N ARG A 16 5.60 37.88 -14.61
CA ARG A 16 6.01 37.14 -15.81
C ARG A 16 5.33 35.78 -15.80
N SER A 17 4.25 35.69 -16.55
CA SER A 17 3.67 34.43 -17.01
C SER A 17 4.51 33.86 -18.14
N PRO A 18 4.81 32.56 -18.15
CA PRO A 18 5.08 31.82 -19.38
C PRO A 18 3.89 30.92 -19.70
N SER A 19 3.18 31.33 -20.75
CA SER A 19 2.32 30.48 -21.56
C SER A 19 3.11 29.32 -22.17
N ARG A 20 2.46 28.15 -22.26
CA ARG A 20 2.48 27.14 -23.33
C ARG A 20 2.72 25.73 -22.84
N SER A 21 1.62 25.01 -22.75
CA SER A 21 1.54 23.55 -22.80
C SER A 21 2.11 23.01 -24.11
N PRO A 22 2.86 21.90 -24.08
CA PRO A 22 2.88 20.95 -25.17
C PRO A 22 1.99 19.76 -24.81
N ARG A 23 0.88 19.61 -25.53
CA ARG A 23 0.17 18.35 -25.69
C ARG A 23 1.16 17.32 -26.20
N ARG A 24 1.39 16.22 -25.45
CA ARG A 24 2.14 15.08 -25.97
C ARG A 24 1.32 13.80 -25.87
N ALA A 25 0.88 13.40 -27.05
CA ALA A 25 0.58 12.07 -27.56
C ALA A 25 0.25 10.95 -26.56
N VAL A 26 -0.99 10.48 -26.67
CA VAL A 26 -1.44 9.16 -26.27
C VAL A 26 -0.74 8.13 -27.17
N SER A 27 0.25 7.42 -26.65
CA SER A 27 0.83 6.25 -27.28
C SER A 27 0.26 4.99 -26.62
N ARG A 28 -0.79 4.46 -27.24
CA ARG A 28 -1.18 3.06 -27.11
C ARG A 28 -0.10 2.21 -27.79
N SER A 29 0.54 1.29 -27.07
CA SER A 29 1.09 0.06 -27.66
C SER A 29 1.60 -0.92 -26.60
N LEU A 30 0.94 -2.08 -26.59
CA LEU A 30 1.53 -3.42 -26.53
C LEU A 30 2.16 -3.91 -25.21
N THR A 31 1.38 -4.78 -24.56
CA THR A 31 1.80 -5.86 -23.67
C THR A 31 2.85 -6.78 -24.31
N PRO A 32 3.98 -7.07 -23.66
CA PRO A 32 4.76 -8.26 -23.96
C PRO A 32 4.22 -9.45 -23.17
N VAL A 33 3.76 -10.45 -23.94
CA VAL A 33 3.42 -11.81 -23.53
C VAL A 33 4.71 -12.63 -23.41
N ARG A 34 4.68 -13.59 -22.47
CA ARG A 34 5.58 -14.76 -22.28
C ARG A 34 7.00 -14.49 -21.77
N ASP A 35 7.27 -15.07 -20.61
CA ASP A 35 8.34 -16.06 -20.57
C ASP A 35 7.88 -17.32 -19.83
N SER A 36 8.08 -18.44 -20.49
CA SER A 36 7.60 -19.77 -20.13
C SER A 36 8.83 -20.56 -19.71
N ARG A 37 9.10 -20.63 -18.40
CA ARG A 37 10.17 -21.49 -17.88
C ARG A 37 9.63 -22.87 -17.54
N SER A 38 9.78 -23.72 -18.52
CA SER A 38 9.86 -25.17 -18.45
C SER A 38 10.85 -25.63 -17.36
N ARG A 39 10.34 -26.33 -16.35
CA ARG A 39 11.12 -27.25 -15.52
C ARG A 39 10.45 -28.62 -15.50
N SER A 40 10.89 -29.46 -16.43
CA SER A 40 10.72 -30.90 -16.43
C SER A 40 11.90 -31.55 -15.69
N ARG A 41 11.65 -32.49 -14.76
CA ARG A 41 12.24 -33.85 -14.69
C ARG A 41 12.10 -34.50 -13.30
N GLY A 42 11.77 -35.79 -13.34
CA GLY A 42 11.80 -36.77 -12.24
C GLY A 42 10.39 -37.10 -11.73
N LEU A 43 9.62 -38.05 -12.28
CA LEU A 43 9.85 -39.50 -12.44
C LEU A 43 10.54 -40.13 -11.23
N SER A 44 9.75 -40.76 -10.36
CA SER A 44 10.01 -42.10 -9.81
C SER A 44 8.85 -42.56 -8.93
N ALA A 45 8.31 -43.74 -9.29
CA ALA A 45 7.85 -44.80 -8.40
C ALA A 45 6.66 -44.52 -7.45
N SER A 46 5.80 -45.45 -7.05
CA SER A 46 5.47 -46.83 -7.39
C SER A 46 4.36 -47.18 -6.39
N ARG A 47 3.37 -47.95 -6.83
CA ARG A 47 2.64 -48.96 -6.03
C ARG A 47 1.89 -48.49 -4.77
N SER A 48 0.55 -48.54 -4.83
CA SER A 48 -0.23 -49.70 -4.35
C SER A 48 -1.72 -49.35 -4.17
N PRO A 49 -2.66 -50.18 -4.67
CA PRO A 49 -4.07 -50.10 -4.30
C PRO A 49 -4.38 -51.12 -3.19
N ARG A 50 -5.06 -50.70 -2.12
CA ARG A 50 -5.79 -51.66 -1.27
C ARG A 50 -6.98 -51.01 -0.55
N ARG A 51 -8.15 -51.41 -1.03
CA ARG A 51 -9.45 -51.44 -0.35
C ARG A 51 -9.32 -51.81 1.14
N ARG A 52 -10.12 -51.17 1.99
CA ARG A 52 -11.11 -51.83 2.87
C ARG A 52 -11.85 -50.80 3.76
N THR A 53 -13.13 -50.63 3.52
CA THR A 53 -14.16 -50.33 4.54
C THR A 53 -14.65 -51.66 5.13
N PRO A 54 -15.62 -51.70 6.06
CA PRO A 54 -15.75 -51.00 7.35
C PRO A 54 -16.03 -52.00 8.51
N SER A 55 -15.95 -51.56 9.77
CA SER A 55 -16.88 -52.08 10.80
C SER A 55 -16.94 -51.23 12.08
N PRO A 56 -18.12 -51.15 12.72
CA PRO A 56 -18.38 -50.34 13.89
C PRO A 56 -18.14 -51.13 15.17
N ARG A 57 -17.63 -50.47 16.22
CA ARG A 57 -17.75 -50.97 17.59
C ARG A 57 -18.15 -49.85 18.54
N SER A 58 -19.38 -50.01 18.99
CA SER A 58 -20.03 -49.46 20.16
C SER A 58 -19.09 -49.41 21.37
N ALA A 59 -18.93 -48.22 21.95
CA ALA A 59 -18.49 -48.05 23.33
C ALA A 59 -19.24 -46.87 23.93
N SER A 60 -20.42 -47.19 24.44
CA SER A 60 -21.15 -46.47 25.46
C SER A 60 -20.27 -46.18 26.68
N ARG A 61 -20.09 -44.91 27.04
CA ARG A 61 -19.81 -44.48 28.43
C ARG A 61 -20.04 -42.97 28.63
N SER A 62 -21.07 -42.71 29.44
CA SER A 62 -21.22 -41.64 30.43
C SER A 62 -21.63 -40.22 29.99
N PRO A 63 -22.84 -39.78 30.41
CA PRO A 63 -23.29 -38.40 30.33
C PRO A 63 -22.88 -37.66 31.62
N ALA A 64 -21.87 -36.80 31.55
CA ALA A 64 -21.53 -35.94 32.68
C ALA A 64 -21.15 -34.54 32.19
N ARG A 65 -21.97 -33.58 32.63
CA ARG A 65 -21.73 -32.13 32.63
C ARG A 65 -21.78 -31.47 31.25
N ARG A 66 -23.03 -31.21 30.81
CA ARG A 66 -23.40 -29.98 30.09
C ARG A 66 -22.91 -28.77 30.90
N ARG A 67 -21.64 -28.42 30.73
CA ARG A 67 -21.14 -27.08 31.04
C ARG A 67 -21.74 -26.16 29.98
N SER A 68 -22.71 -25.38 30.41
CA SER A 68 -23.18 -24.11 29.90
C SER A 68 -22.17 -23.44 28.95
N ARG A 69 -22.21 -23.82 27.66
CA ARG A 69 -21.42 -23.22 26.57
C ARG A 69 -22.29 -22.34 25.68
N SER A 70 -23.41 -21.86 26.21
CA SER A 70 -24.45 -21.12 25.50
C SER A 70 -24.55 -19.68 26.00
N ARG A 71 -23.44 -18.93 25.96
CA ARG A 71 -23.45 -17.47 26.16
C ARG A 71 -22.48 -16.69 25.28
N SER A 72 -21.71 -17.35 24.40
CA SER A 72 -20.75 -16.71 23.49
C SER A 72 -21.22 -16.64 22.03
N ALA A 73 -22.44 -17.08 21.72
CA ALA A 73 -23.01 -16.97 20.37
C ALA A 73 -23.84 -15.69 20.15
N ASP A 74 -24.21 -14.99 21.22
CA ASP A 74 -25.04 -13.77 21.17
C ASP A 74 -24.25 -12.45 21.21
N PHE A 75 -22.91 -12.52 21.22
CA PHE A 75 -22.07 -11.46 20.63
C PHE A 75 -22.22 -11.54 19.12
N SER A 76 -23.46 -11.34 18.67
CA SER A 76 -23.87 -11.32 17.28
C SER A 76 -23.11 -10.19 16.62
N ARG A 77 -21.94 -10.56 16.07
CA ARG A 77 -21.02 -9.79 15.22
C ARG A 77 -21.36 -8.31 15.21
N ASP A 78 -20.79 -7.53 16.13
CA ASP A 78 -21.17 -6.12 16.28
C ASP A 78 -20.97 -5.30 15.00
N TRP A 79 -20.03 -5.74 14.15
CA TRP A 79 -19.84 -5.23 12.79
C TRP A 79 -21.06 -5.41 11.88
N ARG A 80 -21.85 -6.49 12.01
CA ARG A 80 -23.09 -6.71 11.23
C ARG A 80 -24.15 -5.70 11.61
N LYS A 81 -24.37 -5.48 12.91
CA LYS A 81 -25.33 -4.47 13.39
C LYS A 81 -24.95 -3.08 12.89
N LYS A 82 -23.65 -2.77 12.88
CA LYS A 82 -23.11 -1.51 12.37
C LYS A 82 -23.34 -1.35 10.87
N LEU A 83 -23.14 -2.43 10.10
CA LEU A 83 -23.42 -2.46 8.67
C LEU A 83 -24.91 -2.31 8.36
N GLU A 84 -25.78 -3.00 9.11
CA GLU A 84 -27.24 -2.87 9.02
C GLU A 84 -27.68 -1.43 9.30
N ARG A 85 -27.13 -0.78 10.33
CA ARG A 85 -27.39 0.65 10.60
C ARG A 85 -27.02 1.57 9.43
N LEU A 86 -25.98 1.25 8.66
CA LEU A 86 -25.61 2.04 7.47
C LEU A 86 -26.64 1.85 6.34
N ILE A 87 -27.16 0.62 6.20
CA ILE A 87 -28.20 0.29 5.23
C ILE A 87 -29.51 0.98 5.61
N ASP A 88 -29.90 0.90 6.88
CA ASP A 88 -31.13 1.51 7.42
C ASP A 88 -31.11 3.05 7.32
N ARG A 89 -29.93 3.66 7.49
CA ARG A 89 -29.74 5.10 7.30
C ARG A 89 -29.71 5.52 5.83
N GLY A 90 -29.71 4.58 4.89
CA GLY A 90 -29.73 4.85 3.45
C GLY A 90 -28.38 5.26 2.86
N TYR A 91 -27.26 5.07 3.57
CA TYR A 91 -25.93 5.36 3.03
C TYR A 91 -25.51 4.37 1.93
N CYS A 92 -25.93 3.11 2.07
CA CYS A 92 -25.78 2.07 1.07
C CYS A 92 -27.05 1.21 1.03
N HIS A 93 -27.30 0.53 -0.08
CA HIS A 93 -28.37 -0.47 -0.15
C HIS A 93 -27.81 -1.88 0.07
N ARG A 94 -28.68 -2.79 0.52
CA ARG A 94 -28.31 -4.22 0.68
C ARG A 94 -27.84 -4.87 -0.63
N ARG A 95 -28.32 -4.38 -1.78
CA ARG A 95 -27.86 -4.80 -3.13
C ARG A 95 -26.49 -4.24 -3.53
N ASP A 96 -26.01 -3.20 -2.85
CA ASP A 96 -24.72 -2.58 -3.12
C ASP A 96 -23.57 -3.36 -2.48
N ILE A 97 -23.88 -4.32 -1.61
CA ILE A 97 -22.94 -5.22 -0.95
C ILE A 97 -23.20 -6.63 -1.49
N ASP A 98 -22.22 -7.16 -2.22
CA ASP A 98 -22.32 -8.49 -2.80
C ASP A 98 -22.07 -9.58 -1.76
N THR A 99 -22.49 -10.81 -2.09
CA THR A 99 -22.30 -11.99 -1.23
C THR A 99 -20.82 -12.23 -0.94
N ALA A 100 -19.95 -12.03 -1.93
CA ALA A 100 -18.50 -12.16 -1.77
C ALA A 100 -17.92 -11.20 -0.71
N THR A 101 -18.46 -9.98 -0.60
CA THR A 101 -18.07 -9.03 0.46
C THR A 101 -18.53 -9.48 1.83
N MET A 102 -19.74 -10.02 1.93
CA MET A 102 -20.22 -10.58 3.19
C MET A 102 -19.38 -11.78 3.62
N ASP A 103 -19.15 -12.74 2.70
CA ASP A 103 -18.30 -13.92 2.94
C ASP A 103 -16.89 -13.51 3.39
N ALA A 104 -16.29 -12.50 2.73
CA ALA A 104 -14.97 -12.03 3.11
C ALA A 104 -14.91 -11.39 4.51
N LEU A 105 -15.98 -10.74 4.97
CA LEU A 105 -16.13 -10.24 6.35
C LEU A 105 -16.36 -11.38 7.34
N GLU A 106 -17.02 -12.45 6.90
CA GLU A 106 -17.21 -13.66 7.72
C GLU A 106 -15.90 -14.39 7.99
N ASP A 107 -14.98 -14.35 7.03
CA ASP A 107 -13.64 -14.94 7.11
C ASP A 107 -12.65 -14.11 7.96
N MET A 108 -13.00 -12.90 8.37
CA MET A 108 -12.15 -12.02 9.19
C MET A 108 -12.38 -12.25 10.68
N THR A 109 -11.38 -11.87 11.48
CA THR A 109 -11.59 -11.74 12.93
C THR A 109 -12.58 -10.61 13.22
N GLU A 110 -13.23 -10.63 14.39
CA GLU A 110 -14.28 -9.66 14.71
C GLU A 110 -13.77 -8.20 14.70
N GLY A 111 -12.58 -7.96 15.25
CA GLY A 111 -11.97 -6.62 15.26
C GLY A 111 -11.58 -6.13 13.86
N GLU A 112 -11.13 -7.03 12.98
CA GLU A 112 -10.83 -6.71 11.59
C GLU A 112 -12.10 -6.35 10.80
N ALA A 113 -13.16 -7.15 10.94
CA ALA A 113 -14.43 -6.89 10.29
C ALA A 113 -15.05 -5.59 10.80
N GLU A 114 -15.01 -5.33 12.11
CA GLU A 114 -15.49 -4.08 12.68
C GLU A 114 -14.71 -2.88 12.15
N CYS A 115 -13.38 -2.96 12.11
CA CYS A 115 -12.54 -1.92 11.55
C CYS A 115 -12.85 -1.66 10.07
N ALA A 116 -13.04 -2.72 9.28
CA ALA A 116 -13.40 -2.59 7.87
C ALA A 116 -14.75 -1.87 7.71
N VAL A 117 -15.77 -2.23 8.49
CA VAL A 117 -17.09 -1.57 8.47
C VAL A 117 -16.99 -0.12 8.96
N GLN A 118 -16.19 0.16 9.99
CA GLN A 118 -15.95 1.52 10.47
C GLN A 118 -15.34 2.41 9.38
N ARG A 119 -14.27 1.95 8.72
CA ARG A 119 -13.65 2.70 7.61
C ARG A 119 -14.58 2.87 6.42
N PHE A 120 -15.43 1.87 6.16
CA PHE A 120 -16.47 1.99 5.15
C PHE A 120 -17.50 3.06 5.53
N SER A 121 -17.88 3.17 6.81
CA SER A 121 -18.82 4.18 7.30
C SER A 121 -18.32 5.63 7.21
N GLU A 122 -17.00 5.83 7.29
CA GLU A 122 -16.34 7.13 7.18
C GLU A 122 -16.17 7.59 5.73
N ALA A 123 -16.36 6.68 4.76
CA ALA A 123 -16.18 6.99 3.35
C ALA A 123 -17.34 7.82 2.79
N ASN A 124 -17.02 8.71 1.85
CA ASN A 124 -18.03 9.50 1.16
C ASN A 124 -18.65 8.71 -0.01
N PHE A 125 -19.83 8.12 0.22
CA PHE A 125 -20.55 7.28 -0.76
C PHE A 125 -20.97 8.01 -2.04
N SER A 126 -21.10 9.34 -2.03
CA SER A 126 -21.49 10.10 -3.22
C SER A 126 -20.48 9.99 -4.37
N ARG A 127 -19.21 9.71 -4.04
CA ARG A 127 -18.10 9.58 -5.01
C ARG A 127 -17.86 8.15 -5.47
N ILE A 128 -18.57 7.17 -4.90
CA ILE A 128 -18.27 5.75 -5.07
C ILE A 128 -19.40 5.11 -5.86
N SER A 129 -19.13 4.80 -7.13
CA SER A 129 -20.09 4.13 -8.01
C SER A 129 -20.22 2.63 -7.71
N ASN A 130 -19.14 1.98 -7.27
CA ASN A 130 -19.13 0.56 -6.90
C ASN A 130 -18.77 0.40 -5.41
N LYS A 131 -19.80 0.27 -4.57
CA LYS A 131 -19.62 0.18 -3.12
C LYS A 131 -19.05 -1.17 -2.69
N SER A 132 -19.47 -2.29 -3.27
CA SER A 132 -18.92 -3.61 -2.92
C SER A 132 -17.43 -3.71 -3.28
N GLY A 133 -17.05 -3.26 -4.48
CA GLY A 133 -15.64 -3.23 -4.90
C GLY A 133 -14.79 -2.32 -4.02
N PHE A 134 -15.30 -1.15 -3.62
CA PHE A 134 -14.62 -0.27 -2.68
C PHE A 134 -14.46 -0.93 -1.30
N PHE A 135 -15.54 -1.53 -0.78
CA PHE A 135 -15.53 -2.19 0.52
C PHE A 135 -14.57 -3.38 0.54
N MET A 136 -14.56 -4.18 -0.52
CA MET A 136 -13.60 -5.27 -0.73
C MET A 136 -12.15 -4.76 -0.71
N GLY A 137 -11.90 -3.57 -1.28
CA GLY A 137 -10.61 -2.90 -1.19
C GLY A 137 -10.21 -2.52 0.24
N ILE A 138 -11.18 -2.12 1.08
CA ILE A 138 -10.94 -1.87 2.51
C ILE A 138 -10.63 -3.18 3.23
N ILE A 139 -11.44 -4.23 3.02
CA ILE A 139 -11.26 -5.55 3.61
C ILE A 139 -9.86 -6.10 3.31
N ARG A 140 -9.43 -6.03 2.05
CA ARG A 140 -8.08 -6.47 1.65
C ARG A 140 -6.99 -5.73 2.42
N ARG A 141 -7.10 -4.40 2.52
CA ARG A 141 -6.13 -3.59 3.29
C ARG A 141 -6.17 -3.93 4.78
N VAL A 142 -7.34 -4.13 5.38
CA VAL A 142 -7.43 -4.53 6.79
C VAL A 142 -6.82 -5.92 7.02
N LYS A 143 -6.99 -6.88 6.09
CA LYS A 143 -6.31 -8.18 6.16
C LYS A 143 -4.78 -8.07 6.00
N GLU A 144 -4.32 -7.20 5.11
CA GLU A 144 -2.88 -6.98 4.87
C GLU A 144 -2.20 -6.18 6.00
N ASP A 145 -2.90 -5.17 6.53
CA ASP A 145 -2.35 -4.17 7.44
C ASP A 145 -2.74 -4.37 8.90
N GLY A 146 -3.80 -5.15 9.17
CA GLY A 146 -4.44 -5.29 10.49
C GLY A 146 -5.55 -4.25 10.77
N PRO A 147 -6.38 -4.49 11.80
CA PRO A 147 -7.45 -3.58 12.24
C PRO A 147 -6.91 -2.22 12.71
N ASP A 148 -5.67 -2.17 13.18
CA ASP A 148 -5.17 -1.03 13.97
C ASP A 148 -4.60 0.13 13.15
N LYS A 149 -4.79 0.14 11.82
CA LYS A 149 -4.36 1.24 10.95
C LYS A 149 -5.08 2.59 11.18
N GLY A 150 -5.99 2.67 12.16
CA GLY A 150 -6.77 3.88 12.49
C GLY A 150 -6.10 4.85 13.48
N SER A 151 -5.08 4.41 14.21
CA SER A 151 -4.22 5.24 15.04
C SER A 151 -3.02 4.37 15.40
N GLY A 152 -1.82 4.75 14.97
CA GLY A 152 -0.63 3.99 15.34
C GLY A 152 -0.57 3.83 16.85
N ASP A 153 -0.67 2.59 17.34
CA ASP A 153 -0.57 2.34 18.77
C ASP A 153 0.86 2.66 19.20
N LEU A 154 1.02 3.81 19.87
CA LEU A 154 2.32 4.27 20.33
C LEU A 154 2.90 3.33 21.39
N ASP A 155 2.09 2.46 21.99
CA ASP A 155 2.54 1.53 23.01
C ASP A 155 3.35 0.35 22.44
N ILE A 156 3.32 0.12 21.13
CA ILE A 156 4.24 -0.82 20.46
C ILE A 156 5.68 -0.29 20.40
N LEU A 157 5.87 1.02 20.57
CA LEU A 157 7.17 1.66 20.42
C LEU A 157 8.03 1.53 21.69
N PRO A 158 9.36 1.47 21.54
CA PRO A 158 10.26 1.63 22.67
C PRO A 158 9.94 2.89 23.48
N ARG A 159 9.97 2.77 24.80
CA ARG A 159 9.61 3.85 25.74
C ARG A 159 10.24 5.22 25.40
N PRO A 160 11.54 5.36 25.07
CA PRO A 160 12.11 6.66 24.72
C PRO A 160 11.53 7.26 23.43
N VAL A 161 11.31 6.43 22.39
CA VAL A 161 10.72 6.86 21.12
C VAL A 161 9.27 7.30 21.31
N ARG A 162 8.52 6.56 22.14
CA ARG A 162 7.13 6.89 22.49
C ARG A 162 7.02 8.25 23.17
N TYR A 163 7.88 8.55 24.15
CA TYR A 163 7.87 9.87 24.80
C TYR A 163 8.16 10.98 23.80
N ARG A 164 9.16 10.80 22.94
CA ARG A 164 9.53 11.81 21.95
C ARG A 164 8.43 12.10 20.93
N LEU A 165 7.69 11.08 20.50
CA LEU A 165 6.52 11.27 19.63
C LEU A 165 5.34 11.92 20.37
N ARG A 166 5.16 11.63 21.67
CA ARG A 166 4.14 12.31 22.48
C ARG A 166 4.46 13.80 22.63
N ASP A 167 5.71 14.17 22.88
CA ASP A 167 6.12 15.58 22.92
C ASP A 167 5.75 16.30 21.62
N LEU A 168 5.99 15.68 20.46
CA LEU A 168 5.63 16.27 19.16
C LEU A 168 4.12 16.37 18.91
N LEU A 169 3.33 15.47 19.51
CA LEU A 169 1.85 15.54 19.48
C LEU A 169 1.36 16.65 20.40
N ASP A 170 1.94 16.77 21.59
CA ASP A 170 1.58 17.80 22.59
C ASP A 170 1.99 19.21 22.12
N ASP A 171 3.12 19.32 21.41
CA ASP A 171 3.56 20.55 20.72
C ASP A 171 2.67 20.91 19.51
N GLY A 172 1.72 20.06 19.12
CA GLY A 172 0.83 20.27 17.97
C GLY A 172 1.53 20.15 16.61
N ARG A 173 2.77 19.66 16.58
CA ARG A 173 3.53 19.48 15.33
C ARG A 173 3.05 18.26 14.54
N LEU A 174 2.67 17.21 15.24
CA LEU A 174 1.98 16.04 14.71
C LEU A 174 0.53 16.03 15.21
N THR A 175 -0.40 15.55 14.38
CA THR A 175 -1.73 15.14 14.87
C THR A 175 -1.76 13.62 15.05
N LYS A 176 -2.74 13.10 15.80
CA LYS A 176 -2.90 11.64 15.97
C LYS A 176 -3.12 10.92 14.62
N GLU A 177 -3.75 11.60 13.67
CA GLU A 177 -4.01 11.11 12.32
C GLU A 177 -2.72 11.01 11.47
N ASP A 178 -1.72 11.84 11.77
CA ASP A 178 -0.41 11.79 11.11
C ASP A 178 0.42 10.56 11.55
N VAL A 179 0.05 9.92 12.66
CA VAL A 179 0.72 8.75 13.24
C VAL A 179 0.09 7.47 12.71
N ASP A 180 0.66 6.94 11.61
CA ASP A 180 0.23 5.68 11.00
C ASP A 180 0.85 4.46 11.72
N MET A 181 0.09 3.38 11.82
CA MET A 181 0.55 2.09 12.32
C MET A 181 1.79 1.58 11.59
N ARG A 182 1.87 1.77 10.26
CA ARG A 182 3.05 1.36 9.49
C ARG A 182 4.30 2.09 9.95
N MET A 183 4.18 3.38 10.27
CA MET A 183 5.27 4.19 10.80
C MET A 183 5.68 3.67 12.19
N CYS A 184 4.72 3.44 13.09
CA CYS A 184 5.00 2.89 14.41
C CYS A 184 5.69 1.53 14.33
N LYS A 185 5.19 0.61 13.50
CA LYS A 185 5.81 -0.71 13.30
C LYS A 185 7.24 -0.61 12.77
N THR A 186 7.48 0.27 11.79
CA THR A 186 8.85 0.46 11.25
C THR A 186 9.81 1.05 12.29
N LEU A 187 9.32 1.94 13.16
CA LEU A 187 10.09 2.47 14.29
C LEU A 187 10.31 1.44 15.40
N ALA A 188 9.37 0.52 15.62
CA ALA A 188 9.51 -0.58 16.58
C ALA A 188 10.49 -1.66 16.09
N ASP A 189 10.53 -1.90 14.78
CA ASP A 189 11.38 -2.93 14.15
C ASP A 189 12.87 -2.52 14.10
N MET A 190 13.20 -1.25 14.32
CA MET A 190 14.58 -0.75 14.27
C MET A 190 15.18 -0.52 15.67
N PRO A 191 16.52 -0.53 15.82
CA PRO A 191 17.19 -0.23 17.08
C PRO A 191 16.72 1.10 17.68
N SER A 192 16.53 1.13 19.00
CA SER A 192 15.94 2.28 19.71
C SER A 192 16.69 3.59 19.46
N ASP A 193 18.02 3.54 19.34
CA ASP A 193 18.85 4.72 19.09
C ASP A 193 18.60 5.31 17.69
N LEU A 194 18.48 4.45 16.66
CA LEU A 194 18.21 4.88 15.29
C LEU A 194 16.76 5.40 15.14
N ALA A 195 15.81 4.77 15.84
CA ALA A 195 14.43 5.25 15.88
C ALA A 195 14.37 6.66 16.50
N LEU A 196 15.08 6.87 17.61
CA LEU A 196 15.15 8.17 18.28
C LEU A 196 15.81 9.23 17.39
N GLU A 197 16.91 8.90 16.73
CA GLU A 197 17.57 9.77 15.75
C GLU A 197 16.61 10.17 14.60
N ALA A 198 15.79 9.23 14.11
CA ALA A 198 14.80 9.53 13.08
C ALA A 198 13.72 10.51 13.59
N VAL A 199 13.23 10.34 14.82
CA VAL A 199 12.25 11.26 15.43
C VAL A 199 12.87 12.64 15.68
N ASP A 200 14.13 12.71 16.13
CA ASP A 200 14.82 13.99 16.33
C ASP A 200 15.08 14.73 15.02
N LYS A 201 15.49 14.02 13.95
CA LYS A 201 15.61 14.61 12.61
C LYS A 201 14.27 15.15 12.10
N PHE A 202 13.17 14.46 12.41
CA PHE A 202 11.83 14.94 12.09
C PHE A 202 11.45 16.18 12.92
N ALA A 203 11.79 16.20 14.21
CA ALA A 203 11.60 17.35 15.09
C ALA A 203 12.44 18.57 14.66
N MET A 204 13.61 18.39 14.04
CA MET A 204 14.41 19.51 13.53
C MET A 204 13.91 20.05 12.18
N ALA A 205 13.09 19.28 11.46
CA ALA A 205 12.61 19.67 10.13
C ALA A 205 11.42 20.64 10.18
N SER A 206 11.35 21.55 9.21
CA SER A 206 10.20 22.43 9.00
C SER A 206 9.04 21.65 8.36
N LEU A 207 7.91 21.52 9.07
CA LEU A 207 6.76 20.73 8.63
C LEU A 207 5.73 21.56 7.83
N ASP A 208 5.87 22.88 7.78
CA ASP A 208 4.87 23.80 7.21
C ASP A 208 4.63 23.56 5.70
N THR A 209 5.66 23.11 4.98
CA THR A 209 5.57 22.83 3.54
C THR A 209 5.29 21.36 3.23
N VAL A 210 5.20 20.50 4.26
CA VAL A 210 5.12 19.05 4.08
C VAL A 210 3.66 18.63 3.87
N ARG A 211 3.35 18.14 2.66
CA ARG A 211 1.99 17.70 2.30
C ARG A 211 1.51 16.49 3.11
N SER A 212 2.42 15.59 3.50
CA SER A 212 2.12 14.39 4.29
C SER A 212 3.23 14.15 5.30
N LYS A 213 2.93 14.38 6.59
CA LYS A 213 3.90 14.21 7.68
C LYS A 213 4.32 12.75 7.84
N THR A 214 3.37 11.82 7.75
CA THR A 214 3.62 10.38 7.75
C THR A 214 4.61 9.97 6.66
N GLY A 215 4.39 10.42 5.42
CA GLY A 215 5.27 10.11 4.30
C GLY A 215 6.68 10.70 4.47
N PHE A 216 6.77 11.92 5.01
CA PHE A 216 8.04 12.57 5.30
C PHE A 216 8.82 11.84 6.40
N MET A 217 8.17 11.46 7.49
CA MET A 217 8.76 10.68 8.58
C MET A 217 9.26 9.31 8.07
N MET A 218 8.47 8.60 7.28
CA MET A 218 8.91 7.35 6.63
C MET A 218 10.14 7.55 5.74
N GLY A 219 10.26 8.70 5.07
CA GLY A 219 11.45 9.06 4.30
C GLY A 219 12.70 9.33 5.16
N ILE A 220 12.52 9.88 6.37
CA ILE A 220 13.63 10.03 7.34
C ILE A 220 14.05 8.67 7.88
N ILE A 221 13.10 7.83 8.30
CA ILE A 221 13.36 6.48 8.81
C ILE A 221 14.18 5.67 7.81
N LYS A 222 13.78 5.68 6.53
CA LYS A 222 14.52 4.98 5.45
C LYS A 222 15.95 5.51 5.27
N ARG A 223 16.16 6.83 5.39
CA ARG A 223 17.50 7.42 5.29
C ARG A 223 18.38 7.01 6.47
N VAL A 224 17.86 7.09 7.69
CA VAL A 224 18.60 6.66 8.89
C VAL A 224 18.96 5.17 8.83
N GLN A 225 18.03 4.32 8.40
CA GLN A 225 18.32 2.91 8.19
C GLN A 225 19.38 2.71 7.10
N ALA A 226 19.25 3.39 5.96
CA ALA A 226 20.24 3.30 4.88
C ALA A 226 21.63 3.73 5.36
N ASP A 227 21.74 4.82 6.14
CA ASP A 227 23.00 5.33 6.69
C ASP A 227 23.62 4.35 7.70
N ALA A 228 22.79 3.67 8.50
CA ALA A 228 23.23 2.69 9.49
C ALA A 228 23.72 1.37 8.88
N TYR A 229 23.05 0.90 7.81
CA TYR A 229 23.37 -0.35 7.13
C TYR A 229 24.27 -0.18 5.91
N ALA A 230 24.52 1.05 5.46
CA ALA A 230 25.51 1.31 4.42
C ALA A 230 26.86 0.81 4.93
N PRO A 231 27.47 -0.21 4.29
CA PRO A 231 28.81 -0.61 4.66
C PRO A 231 29.70 0.62 4.49
N ARG A 232 30.48 0.95 5.52
CA ARG A 232 31.47 2.04 5.53
C ARG A 232 32.59 1.88 4.48
N TYR A 233 32.36 1.09 3.44
CA TYR A 233 33.19 0.88 2.25
C TYR A 233 33.08 1.98 1.19
N SER A 234 32.38 3.08 1.47
CA SER A 234 32.50 4.33 0.70
C SER A 234 33.19 5.40 1.54
N GLY A 235 34.36 5.05 2.07
CA GLY A 235 35.37 6.06 2.30
C GLY A 235 35.62 6.78 0.97
N ARG A 236 35.48 8.11 1.00
CA ARG A 236 35.93 9.08 -0.02
C ARG A 236 34.87 9.55 -1.03
N GLY A 237 34.11 10.55 -0.59
CA GLY A 237 33.82 11.74 -1.40
C GLY A 237 32.53 11.73 -2.18
N GLY A 238 31.58 12.57 -1.77
CA GLY A 238 30.46 12.93 -2.63
C GLY A 238 29.25 13.44 -1.88
N GLY A 239 29.33 14.68 -1.39
CA GLY A 239 28.13 15.45 -1.05
C GLY A 239 27.24 15.57 -2.29
N GLY A 240 26.19 14.75 -2.35
CA GLY A 240 25.16 14.80 -3.38
C GLY A 240 24.10 15.83 -3.01
N GLY A 241 24.43 17.11 -3.19
CA GLY A 241 23.47 18.20 -3.15
C GLY A 241 22.39 18.00 -4.23
N TYR A 242 21.13 18.02 -3.81
CA TYR A 242 19.99 18.15 -4.72
C TYR A 242 19.80 19.64 -5.06
N ASP A 243 20.76 20.24 -5.76
CA ASP A 243 20.66 21.61 -6.27
C ASP A 243 20.91 21.63 -7.78
N ARG A 244 19.86 22.04 -8.52
CA ARG A 244 19.84 22.64 -9.88
C ARG A 244 20.58 21.98 -11.04
N GLY A 245 19.85 21.83 -12.15
CA GLY A 245 20.51 21.82 -13.47
C GLY A 245 19.61 21.54 -14.68
N TYR A 246 18.72 22.49 -15.01
CA TYR A 246 18.30 22.66 -16.41
C TYR A 246 19.49 23.21 -17.21
N GLY A 247 19.94 22.47 -18.23
CA GLY A 247 20.95 22.85 -19.22
C GLY A 247 21.40 21.58 -19.94
N GLY A 248 21.21 21.39 -21.25
CA GLY A 248 21.52 22.33 -22.31
C GLY A 248 22.94 22.02 -22.81
N GLY A 249 23.05 21.31 -23.94
CA GLY A 249 24.31 20.95 -24.59
C GLY A 249 24.32 19.44 -24.90
N GLY A 250 24.38 18.97 -26.15
CA GLY A 250 24.94 19.56 -27.34
C GLY A 250 26.09 18.67 -27.81
N GLY A 251 25.95 18.08 -29.01
CA GLY A 251 27.05 17.64 -29.87
C GLY A 251 27.88 16.44 -29.39
N GLY A 252 27.89 15.37 -30.18
CA GLY A 252 28.78 14.23 -29.93
C GLY A 252 28.71 13.15 -31.00
N TYR A 253 29.00 13.55 -32.23
CA TYR A 253 29.28 12.72 -33.40
C TYR A 253 30.55 11.87 -33.18
N GLY A 254 30.51 10.62 -33.64
CA GLY A 254 31.65 9.70 -33.67
C GLY A 254 31.16 8.27 -33.38
N GLY A 255 30.92 7.39 -34.34
CA GLY A 255 31.62 7.20 -35.60
C GLY A 255 32.69 6.12 -35.42
N SER A 256 32.31 4.85 -35.53
CA SER A 256 33.10 3.68 -35.98
C SER A 256 32.17 2.45 -35.92
N ARG A 257 31.58 1.99 -37.03
CA ARG A 257 32.17 1.06 -38.02
C ARG A 257 32.92 -0.06 -37.32
N TYR A 258 32.43 -1.31 -37.37
CA TYR A 258 32.97 -2.48 -38.11
C TYR A 258 31.84 -3.52 -38.18
N GLY A 259 31.30 -3.83 -39.37
CA GLY A 259 31.43 -5.17 -39.98
C GLY A 259 30.23 -6.06 -39.59
N GLY A 260 29.48 -6.71 -40.47
CA GLY A 260 29.67 -7.06 -41.87
C GLY A 260 28.90 -8.36 -42.12
N GLY A 261 28.28 -8.49 -43.31
CA GLY A 261 27.67 -9.72 -43.83
C GLY A 261 26.24 -9.96 -43.35
N GLY A 262 25.24 -10.25 -44.18
CA GLY A 262 25.22 -10.67 -45.57
C GLY A 262 23.90 -11.44 -45.77
N TYR A 263 23.20 -11.17 -46.88
CA TYR A 263 22.23 -11.98 -47.65
C TYR A 263 21.57 -13.21 -46.95
N ASP A 264 20.27 -13.48 -47.03
CA ASP A 264 19.51 -13.92 -48.23
C ASP A 264 18.04 -14.08 -47.77
N ARG A 265 17.04 -13.45 -48.40
CA ARG A 265 16.11 -14.10 -49.35
C ARG A 265 15.56 -15.46 -48.89
N GLY A 266 14.24 -15.53 -48.63
CA GLY A 266 13.54 -16.79 -48.40
C GLY A 266 12.03 -16.61 -48.30
N TYR A 267 11.37 -16.75 -49.44
CA TYR A 267 9.92 -16.81 -49.63
C TYR A 267 9.26 -17.97 -48.85
N GLY A 268 7.98 -17.80 -48.54
CA GLY A 268 7.05 -18.89 -48.15
C GLY A 268 6.30 -18.53 -46.87
N GLY A 269 4.98 -18.36 -46.82
CA GLY A 269 3.95 -18.94 -47.66
C GLY A 269 2.96 -19.66 -46.75
N GLY A 270 1.67 -19.35 -46.91
CA GLY A 270 0.61 -20.35 -46.77
C GLY A 270 -0.13 -20.49 -45.44
N GLY A 271 -1.46 -20.35 -45.55
CA GLY A 271 -2.46 -21.11 -44.80
C GLY A 271 -2.87 -20.50 -43.45
N GLY A 272 -4.11 -20.10 -43.19
CA GLY A 272 -5.38 -20.57 -43.72
C GLY A 272 -6.13 -21.38 -42.65
N TYR A 273 -7.47 -21.21 -42.63
CA TYR A 273 -8.52 -22.08 -42.03
C TYR A 273 -8.44 -22.35 -40.50
N GLY A 274 -9.50 -22.36 -39.69
CA GLY A 274 -10.95 -22.49 -39.83
C GLY A 274 -11.44 -22.77 -38.38
N GLY A 275 -12.54 -22.19 -37.89
CA GLY A 275 -13.88 -22.71 -38.13
C GLY A 275 -14.18 -23.90 -37.21
N GLY A 276 -14.99 -23.70 -36.17
CA GLY A 276 -15.40 -24.77 -35.26
C GLY A 276 -16.42 -24.31 -34.22
N ARG A 277 -17.65 -24.05 -34.68
CA ARG A 277 -18.85 -24.03 -33.82
C ARG A 277 -19.23 -25.48 -33.54
N ASP A 278 -19.37 -25.86 -32.28
CA ASP A 278 -20.16 -27.03 -31.92
C ASP A 278 -21.32 -26.61 -31.00
N ARG A 279 -22.51 -26.62 -31.61
CA ARG A 279 -23.76 -26.89 -30.89
C ARG A 279 -23.84 -28.40 -30.77
N TYR A 280 -24.16 -28.90 -29.59
CA TYR A 280 -24.90 -30.15 -29.49
C TYR A 280 -26.05 -29.98 -28.50
N TYR A 281 -27.20 -30.40 -29.02
CA TYR A 281 -28.50 -30.77 -28.46
C TYR A 281 -28.63 -30.88 -26.94
#